data_AF-A0A832BN24-F1
#
_entry.id   AF-A0A832BN24-F1
#
_cell.length_a   1.000
_cell.length_b   1.000
_cell.length_c   1.000
_cell.angle_alpha   90.00
_cell.angle_beta   90.00
_cell.angle_gamma   90.00
#
_symmetry.space_group_name_H-M   'P 1'
#
loop_
_entity.id
_entity.type
_entity.pdbx_description
1 polymer ?
#
loop_
_entity_poly.entity_id
_entity_poly.type
_entity_poly.pdbx_seq_one_letter_code
_entity_poly.pdbx_strand_id
1 'polypeptide(L)'
;MSESGREDRKRNTHLARRPYPLVVGKDLSPSFAESYRTAQTNIHYALNGKFGKLLLVTSSLPQEGKTTTAVNLALTMAEGGQKVLLVDTDLRIPSVYKIFGHDRNRGLTNILMEMYGADLTGGDLSQYGPGDLVSILGIQGKSGILNISANGDIYHLIFRNGNLVDVQWKNRPVEDRLGSILVESGRITADQQARALKRQVGTQKKLGSILLNMNLISPQEIEGPLKLHLSETLQRVFSLKSGAFYFQDKILPDDYQILDPRQGGNGFSIFNGIREVAVEKKNTPFIDQKISMYLQNSPVDNLKVLNSGPLPSNPMELLGSRRLSELINILKEKFEVIIFDSPPLNSVSDACILSSRVDGVILVVWVGRTNRRGVKKAKQHLENAGAKICGVILNRLDLRKGGYYYNYYYRYYYSHYQQPKNGSRDGK
;
A
#
# COMPACT_ATOMS: atom_id res chain seq x y z
N MET A 1 -60.40 30.77 8.12
CA MET A 1 -59.77 29.43 8.14
C MET A 1 -59.06 29.26 6.81
N SER A 2 -57.75 29.44 6.81
CA SER A 2 -56.92 29.72 5.63
C SER A 2 -56.63 28.47 4.78
N GLU A 3 -56.55 28.68 3.47
CA GLU A 3 -56.16 27.73 2.41
C GLU A 3 -54.72 27.18 2.52
N SER A 4 -54.00 27.46 3.60
CA SER A 4 -52.61 27.04 3.83
C SER A 4 -52.43 25.58 4.28
N GLY A 5 -53.51 24.78 4.34
CA GLY A 5 -53.49 23.42 4.91
C GLY A 5 -53.51 22.27 3.91
N ARG A 6 -53.62 22.52 2.60
CA ARG A 6 -53.78 21.47 1.57
C ARG A 6 -52.69 21.39 0.50
N GLU A 7 -51.75 22.33 0.45
CA GLU A 7 -50.64 22.31 -0.53
C GLU A 7 -49.32 21.69 -0.01
N ASP A 8 -49.18 21.46 1.29
CA ASP A 8 -47.92 20.94 1.88
C ASP A 8 -47.78 19.40 1.90
N ARG A 9 -48.75 18.66 1.35
CA ARG A 9 -48.69 17.18 1.28
C ARG A 9 -48.27 16.60 -0.08
N LYS A 10 -47.83 17.42 -1.04
CA LYS A 10 -47.46 16.95 -2.40
C LYS A 10 -46.05 17.30 -2.87
N ARG A 11 -45.13 17.69 -1.98
CA ARG A 11 -43.73 17.99 -2.35
C ARG A 11 -42.70 17.26 -1.48
N ASN A 12 -42.76 15.92 -1.38
CA ASN A 12 -41.57 15.16 -0.94
C ASN A 12 -41.58 13.63 -1.22
N THR A 13 -42.09 13.15 -2.36
CA THR A 13 -42.22 11.70 -2.61
C THR A 13 -41.62 11.16 -3.91
N HIS A 14 -40.76 11.91 -4.61
CA HIS A 14 -40.11 11.38 -5.82
C HIS A 14 -38.60 11.65 -5.88
N LEU A 15 -37.86 10.79 -5.20
CA LEU A 15 -36.64 10.10 -5.67
C LEU A 15 -36.19 9.15 -4.55
N ALA A 16 -37.03 8.16 -4.22
CA ALA A 16 -36.55 6.98 -3.50
C ALA A 16 -35.43 6.37 -4.35
N ARG A 17 -34.17 6.60 -3.96
CA ARG A 17 -32.99 6.09 -4.67
C ARG A 17 -33.19 4.58 -4.75
N ARG A 18 -33.34 4.05 -5.98
CA ARG A 18 -33.33 2.60 -6.18
C ARG A 18 -32.05 2.05 -5.50
N PRO A 19 -32.16 0.98 -4.71
CA PRO A 19 -30.98 0.37 -4.09
C PRO A 19 -29.97 0.02 -5.20
N TYR A 20 -28.69 0.24 -4.92
CA TYR A 20 -27.62 -0.16 -5.83
C TYR A 20 -27.70 -1.68 -6.05
N PRO A 21 -27.55 -2.20 -7.29
CA PRO A 21 -27.55 -3.64 -7.52
C PRO A 21 -26.24 -4.22 -6.97
N LEU A 22 -26.30 -4.83 -5.79
CA LEU A 22 -25.19 -5.50 -5.11
C LEU A 22 -25.39 -7.02 -5.07
N VAL A 23 -24.38 -7.82 -5.35
CA VAL A 23 -24.45 -9.30 -5.40
C VAL A 23 -25.04 -9.94 -4.13
N VAL A 24 -24.90 -9.27 -2.99
CA VAL A 24 -25.48 -9.65 -1.69
C VAL A 24 -26.95 -9.26 -1.49
N GLY A 25 -27.55 -8.58 -2.46
CA GLY A 25 -28.92 -8.07 -2.40
C GLY A 25 -29.95 -9.16 -2.73
N LYS A 26 -31.03 -9.22 -1.94
CA LYS A 26 -32.08 -10.26 -2.03
C LYS A 26 -32.86 -10.28 -3.36
N ASP A 27 -32.85 -9.19 -4.11
CA ASP A 27 -33.73 -9.00 -5.29
C ASP A 27 -33.00 -9.09 -6.65
N LEU A 28 -31.77 -9.62 -6.70
CA LEU A 28 -31.01 -9.72 -7.94
C LEU A 28 -31.13 -11.08 -8.62
N SER A 29 -31.08 -11.07 -9.95
CA SER A 29 -31.13 -12.30 -10.74
C SER A 29 -29.87 -13.16 -10.48
N PRO A 30 -30.00 -14.50 -10.42
CA PRO A 30 -28.84 -15.40 -10.29
C PRO A 30 -27.77 -15.15 -11.36
N SER A 31 -28.19 -14.76 -12.57
CA SER A 31 -27.28 -14.42 -13.68
C SER A 31 -26.41 -13.18 -13.41
N PHE A 32 -26.85 -12.25 -12.56
CA PHE A 32 -26.09 -11.06 -12.21
C PHE A 32 -24.90 -11.45 -11.32
N ALA A 33 -25.13 -12.20 -10.23
CA ALA A 33 -24.07 -12.66 -9.35
C ALA A 33 -23.08 -13.58 -10.10
N GLU A 34 -23.59 -14.49 -10.94
CA GLU A 34 -22.76 -15.41 -11.71
C GLU A 34 -21.82 -14.69 -12.71
N SER A 35 -22.26 -13.54 -13.24
CA SER A 35 -21.41 -12.72 -14.11
C SER A 35 -20.18 -12.17 -13.38
N TYR A 36 -20.31 -11.80 -12.10
CA TYR A 36 -19.18 -11.34 -11.28
C TYR A 36 -18.28 -12.50 -10.83
N ARG A 37 -18.83 -13.68 -10.54
CA ARG A 37 -18.02 -14.90 -10.26
C ARG A 37 -17.20 -15.32 -11.48
N THR A 38 -17.79 -15.25 -12.67
CA THR A 38 -17.08 -15.46 -13.93
C THR A 38 -15.97 -14.42 -14.12
N ALA A 39 -16.26 -13.14 -13.85
CA ALA A 39 -15.27 -12.07 -13.93
C ALA A 39 -14.10 -12.31 -12.96
N GLN A 40 -14.38 -12.68 -11.71
CA GLN A 40 -13.36 -13.04 -10.71
C GLN A 40 -12.46 -14.17 -11.20
N THR A 41 -13.05 -15.25 -11.74
CA THR A 41 -12.32 -16.41 -12.28
C THR A 41 -11.40 -15.99 -13.43
N ASN A 42 -11.89 -15.17 -14.36
CA ASN A 42 -11.10 -14.69 -15.49
C ASN A 42 -9.95 -13.76 -15.07
N ILE A 43 -10.17 -12.91 -14.06
CA ILE A 43 -9.12 -12.05 -13.50
C ILE A 43 -7.99 -12.90 -12.89
N HIS A 44 -8.35 -13.94 -12.14
CA HIS A 44 -7.39 -14.88 -11.56
C HIS A 44 -6.51 -15.54 -12.63
N TYR A 45 -7.10 -15.99 -13.74
CA TYR A 45 -6.35 -16.57 -14.85
C TYR A 45 -5.48 -15.53 -15.59
N ALA A 46 -5.99 -14.32 -15.84
CA ALA A 46 -5.26 -13.24 -16.52
C ALA A 46 -4.00 -12.78 -15.75
N LEU A 47 -3.97 -13.05 -14.45
CA LEU A 47 -2.88 -12.71 -13.55
C LEU A 47 -2.02 -13.95 -13.18
N ASN A 48 -1.95 -14.92 -14.10
CA ASN A 48 -1.12 -16.13 -14.01
C ASN A 48 -1.44 -17.00 -12.77
N GLY A 49 -2.72 -17.17 -12.45
CA GLY A 49 -3.16 -17.95 -11.30
C GLY A 49 -2.89 -17.26 -9.96
N LYS A 50 -2.73 -15.93 -9.97
CA LYS A 50 -2.76 -15.06 -8.78
C LYS A 50 -3.93 -14.10 -8.94
N PHE A 51 -4.54 -13.63 -7.87
CA PHE A 51 -5.56 -12.58 -7.95
C PHE A 51 -4.99 -11.17 -8.23
N GLY A 52 -3.65 -11.01 -8.16
CA GLY A 52 -3.02 -9.70 -7.96
C GLY A 52 -3.32 -9.18 -6.56
N LYS A 53 -2.34 -8.58 -5.89
CA LYS A 53 -2.58 -7.94 -4.58
C LYS A 53 -3.31 -6.61 -4.75
N LEU A 54 -3.16 -5.92 -5.88
CA LEU A 54 -3.77 -4.61 -6.14
C LEU A 54 -4.34 -4.52 -7.57
N LEU A 55 -5.65 -4.29 -7.67
CA LEU A 55 -6.40 -4.16 -8.91
C LEU A 55 -7.02 -2.76 -9.04
N LEU A 56 -7.07 -2.23 -10.25
CA LEU A 56 -7.75 -0.97 -10.57
C LEU A 56 -9.00 -1.24 -11.41
N VAL A 57 -10.14 -0.70 -10.97
CA VAL A 57 -11.36 -0.64 -11.78
C VAL A 57 -11.54 0.80 -12.27
N THR A 58 -11.59 0.96 -13.59
CA THR A 58 -11.79 2.26 -14.23
C THR A 58 -12.76 2.12 -15.41
N SER A 59 -13.08 3.23 -16.07
CA SER A 59 -13.96 3.23 -17.24
C SER A 59 -13.47 4.21 -18.30
N SER A 60 -14.01 4.09 -19.51
CA SER A 60 -13.70 5.01 -20.60
C SER A 60 -14.36 6.37 -20.38
N LEU A 61 -15.59 6.39 -19.86
CA LEU A 61 -16.44 7.55 -19.68
C LEU A 61 -17.13 7.55 -18.30
N PRO A 62 -17.63 8.70 -17.83
CA PRO A 62 -18.48 8.76 -16.64
C PRO A 62 -19.73 7.88 -16.78
N GLN A 63 -20.26 7.41 -15.64
CA GLN A 63 -21.53 6.65 -15.54
C GLN A 63 -21.56 5.26 -16.17
N GLU A 64 -20.43 4.70 -16.61
CA GLU A 64 -20.34 3.34 -17.15
C GLU A 64 -20.48 2.23 -16.08
N GLY A 65 -20.56 2.61 -14.80
CA GLY A 65 -20.78 1.69 -13.68
C GLY A 65 -19.50 1.13 -13.06
N LYS A 66 -18.36 1.81 -13.24
CA LYS A 66 -17.07 1.49 -12.60
C LYS A 66 -17.18 1.19 -11.10
N THR A 67 -17.80 2.08 -10.33
CA THR A 67 -17.97 1.93 -8.87
C THR A 67 -18.85 0.74 -8.52
N THR A 68 -19.97 0.56 -9.22
CA THR A 68 -20.84 -0.61 -9.01
C THR A 68 -20.10 -1.90 -9.32
N THR A 69 -19.29 -1.92 -10.37
CA THR A 69 -18.45 -3.07 -10.73
C THR A 69 -17.36 -3.32 -9.69
N ALA A 70 -16.66 -2.29 -9.23
CA ALA A 70 -15.62 -2.40 -8.20
C ALA A 70 -16.17 -2.97 -6.89
N VAL A 71 -17.31 -2.45 -6.43
CA VAL A 71 -18.00 -2.94 -5.23
C VAL A 71 -18.44 -4.38 -5.38
N ASN A 72 -19.11 -4.74 -6.49
CA ASN A 72 -19.60 -6.10 -6.69
C ASN A 72 -18.46 -7.10 -6.84
N LEU A 73 -17.36 -6.73 -7.50
CA LEU A 73 -16.18 -7.57 -7.58
C LEU A 73 -15.56 -7.78 -6.19
N ALA A 74 -15.47 -6.72 -5.38
CA ALA A 74 -14.97 -6.81 -4.01
C ALA A 74 -15.84 -7.71 -3.12
N LEU A 75 -17.16 -7.56 -3.21
CA LEU A 75 -18.12 -8.41 -2.50
C LEU A 75 -18.00 -9.87 -2.94
N THR A 76 -17.95 -10.13 -4.25
CA THR A 76 -17.84 -11.49 -4.79
C THR A 76 -16.54 -12.16 -4.34
N MET A 77 -15.42 -11.43 -4.35
CA MET A 77 -14.15 -11.92 -3.82
C MET A 77 -14.23 -12.16 -2.29
N ALA A 78 -14.87 -11.29 -1.52
CA ALA A 78 -14.99 -11.51 -0.09
C ALA A 78 -15.92 -12.70 0.27
N GLU A 79 -17.01 -12.90 -0.46
CA GLU A 79 -17.87 -14.10 -0.35
C GLU A 79 -17.13 -15.39 -0.72
N GLY A 80 -16.15 -15.30 -1.63
CA GLY A 80 -15.23 -16.38 -1.97
C GLY A 80 -14.20 -16.72 -0.87
N GLY A 81 -14.19 -15.98 0.24
CA GLY A 81 -13.33 -16.20 1.40
C GLY A 81 -12.07 -15.32 1.43
N GLN A 82 -11.79 -14.54 0.38
CA GLN A 82 -10.61 -13.68 0.33
C GLN A 82 -10.72 -12.49 1.30
N LYS A 83 -9.60 -12.09 1.91
CA LYS A 83 -9.54 -10.85 2.71
C LYS A 83 -9.38 -9.63 1.80
N VAL A 84 -10.49 -8.93 1.55
CA VAL A 84 -10.56 -7.87 0.53
C VAL A 84 -10.62 -6.46 1.16
N LEU A 85 -9.92 -5.53 0.52
CA LEU A 85 -10.07 -4.09 0.76
C LEU A 85 -10.56 -3.39 -0.51
N LEU A 86 -11.70 -2.70 -0.42
CA LEU A 86 -12.14 -1.75 -1.45
C LEU A 86 -11.70 -0.33 -1.06
N VAL A 87 -11.04 0.37 -1.97
CA VAL A 87 -10.61 1.77 -1.75
C VAL A 87 -11.25 2.69 -2.80
N ASP A 88 -11.94 3.74 -2.34
CA ASP A 88 -12.46 4.80 -3.20
C ASP A 88 -11.36 5.82 -3.49
N THR A 89 -10.73 5.69 -4.67
CA THR A 89 -9.71 6.61 -5.18
C THR A 89 -10.27 7.65 -6.15
N ASP A 90 -11.60 7.70 -6.34
CA ASP A 90 -12.28 8.78 -7.08
C ASP A 90 -12.43 10.00 -6.16
N LEU A 91 -11.31 10.70 -5.97
CA LEU A 91 -11.22 11.90 -5.13
C LEU A 91 -11.88 13.14 -5.77
N ARG A 92 -12.64 12.97 -6.87
CA ARG A 92 -13.41 14.04 -7.52
C ARG A 92 -14.90 13.85 -7.31
N ILE A 93 -15.39 12.64 -7.56
CA ILE A 93 -16.81 12.31 -7.44
C ILE A 93 -16.95 10.98 -6.68
N PRO A 94 -16.58 10.95 -5.38
CA PRO A 94 -16.61 9.72 -4.59
C PRO A 94 -18.04 9.23 -4.42
N SER A 95 -18.20 7.91 -4.43
CA SER A 95 -19.54 7.30 -4.43
C SER A 95 -19.65 6.00 -3.66
N VAL A 96 -18.53 5.38 -3.28
CA VAL A 96 -18.53 4.14 -2.49
C VAL A 96 -19.21 4.34 -1.14
N TYR A 97 -18.96 5.48 -0.48
CA TYR A 97 -19.57 5.80 0.82
C TYR A 97 -21.11 5.80 0.76
N LYS A 98 -21.73 6.19 -0.37
CA LYS A 98 -23.19 6.21 -0.55
C LYS A 98 -23.76 4.80 -0.65
N ILE A 99 -22.99 3.86 -1.19
CA ILE A 99 -23.41 2.48 -1.39
C ILE A 99 -23.50 1.74 -0.05
N PHE A 100 -22.52 1.95 0.81
CA PHE A 100 -22.45 1.31 2.12
C PHE A 100 -23.05 2.15 3.27
N GLY A 101 -23.48 3.39 3.02
CA GLY A 101 -24.03 4.26 4.06
C GLY A 101 -22.98 4.79 5.04
N HIS A 102 -21.73 4.90 4.61
CA HIS A 102 -20.61 5.37 5.44
C HIS A 102 -20.55 6.90 5.53
N ASP A 103 -19.84 7.40 6.54
CA ASP A 103 -19.41 8.79 6.58
C ASP A 103 -18.39 9.07 5.46
N ARG A 104 -18.69 10.10 4.64
CA ARG A 104 -17.83 10.55 3.55
C ARG A 104 -16.53 11.18 4.05
N ASN A 105 -16.54 11.82 5.22
CA ASN A 105 -15.45 12.65 5.70
C ASN A 105 -14.34 11.85 6.42
N ARG A 106 -14.42 10.51 6.36
CA ARG A 106 -13.44 9.59 6.93
C ARG A 106 -12.95 8.64 5.86
N GLY A 107 -11.70 8.79 5.44
CA GLY A 107 -11.12 7.93 4.41
C GLY A 107 -9.69 8.26 4.03
N LEU A 108 -9.33 7.91 2.79
CA LEU A 108 -7.99 7.95 2.21
C LEU A 108 -7.29 9.30 2.40
N THR A 109 -7.99 10.42 2.19
CA THR A 109 -7.40 11.75 2.37
C THR A 109 -7.00 11.98 3.84
N ASN A 110 -7.87 11.65 4.79
CA ASN A 110 -7.59 11.86 6.21
C ASN A 110 -6.44 10.99 6.69
N ILE A 111 -6.46 9.69 6.36
CA ILE A 111 -5.43 8.76 6.81
C ILE A 111 -4.06 9.20 6.33
N LEU A 112 -3.92 9.65 5.08
CA LEU A 112 -2.65 10.15 4.56
C LEU A 112 -2.19 11.44 5.24
N MET A 113 -3.12 12.35 5.53
CA MET A 113 -2.81 13.60 6.22
C MET A 113 -2.40 13.37 7.67
N GLU A 114 -3.19 12.62 8.44
CA GLU A 114 -2.95 12.42 9.87
C GLU A 114 -1.78 11.49 10.16
N MET A 115 -1.60 10.44 9.36
CA MET A 115 -0.52 9.47 9.58
C MET A 115 0.85 10.11 9.32
N TYR A 116 0.98 10.84 8.21
CA TYR A 116 2.26 11.41 7.81
C TYR A 116 2.45 12.88 8.23
N GLY A 117 1.41 13.50 8.79
CA GLY A 117 1.44 14.82 9.42
C GLY A 117 1.63 14.79 10.93
N ALA A 118 1.85 13.62 11.53
CA ALA A 118 2.11 13.48 12.96
C ALA A 118 3.34 14.29 13.37
N ASP A 119 3.23 15.03 14.48
CA ASP A 119 4.35 15.74 15.08
C ASP A 119 5.23 14.76 15.85
N LEU A 120 6.49 14.65 15.43
CA LEU A 120 7.49 13.75 16.00
C LEU A 120 8.62 14.51 16.70
N THR A 121 8.38 15.74 17.17
CA THR A 121 9.34 16.48 18.01
C THR A 121 9.71 15.71 19.28
N GLY A 122 8.77 15.00 19.90
CA GLY A 122 9.03 14.02 20.95
C GLY A 122 7.78 13.26 21.40
N GLY A 123 7.98 12.16 22.11
CA GLY A 123 6.88 11.31 22.58
C GLY A 123 7.33 9.99 23.19
N ASP A 124 6.37 9.07 23.31
CA ASP A 124 6.55 7.75 23.91
C ASP A 124 6.48 6.63 22.85
N LEU A 125 7.34 5.62 22.97
CA LEU A 125 7.43 4.49 22.05
C LEU A 125 6.23 3.54 22.09
N SER A 126 5.43 3.58 23.16
CA SER A 126 4.15 2.86 23.23
C SER A 126 3.09 3.46 22.30
N GLN A 127 3.20 4.77 22.02
CA GLN A 127 2.33 5.47 21.08
C GLN A 127 2.89 5.37 19.66
N TYR A 128 4.19 5.61 19.48
CA TYR A 128 4.88 5.56 18.20
C TYR A 128 6.00 4.53 18.24
N GLY A 129 5.78 3.38 17.62
CA GLY A 129 6.84 2.38 17.50
C GLY A 129 7.99 2.92 16.64
N PRO A 130 9.21 2.36 16.78
CA PRO A 130 10.35 2.73 15.94
C PRO A 130 10.07 2.63 14.43
N GLY A 131 9.21 1.68 14.02
CA GLY A 131 8.72 1.58 12.64
C GLY A 131 7.88 2.77 12.21
N ASP A 132 7.01 3.27 13.10
CA ASP A 132 6.21 4.48 12.84
C ASP A 132 7.15 5.68 12.63
N LEU A 133 8.09 5.87 13.56
CA LEU A 133 9.04 6.99 13.53
C LEU A 133 9.84 7.02 12.23
N VAL A 134 10.45 5.90 11.85
CA VAL A 134 11.24 5.79 10.62
C VAL A 134 10.37 6.04 9.38
N SER A 135 9.18 5.44 9.34
CA SER A 135 8.26 5.59 8.20
C SER A 135 7.77 7.03 8.04
N ILE A 136 7.37 7.67 9.14
CA ILE A 136 6.81 9.03 9.13
C ILE A 136 7.91 10.06 8.83
N LEU A 137 9.04 10.02 9.52
CA LEU A 137 10.19 10.90 9.24
C LEU A 137 10.67 10.75 7.80
N GLY A 138 10.65 9.53 7.28
CA GLY A 138 11.06 9.25 5.91
C GLY A 138 10.13 9.85 4.85
N ILE A 139 8.83 9.86 5.13
CA ILE A 139 7.82 10.50 4.29
C ILE A 139 7.82 12.03 4.44
N GLN A 140 8.09 12.54 5.65
CA GLN A 140 8.22 13.97 5.91
C GLN A 140 9.51 14.56 5.32
N GLY A 141 10.47 13.73 4.89
CA GLY A 141 11.72 14.19 4.31
C GLY A 141 12.64 14.86 5.34
N LYS A 142 12.51 14.52 6.63
CA LYS A 142 13.24 15.15 7.73
C LYS A 142 14.74 14.88 7.67
N SER A 143 15.53 15.86 8.10
CA SER A 143 17.00 15.77 8.27
C SER A 143 17.35 16.10 9.71
N GLY A 144 18.06 15.20 10.39
CA GLY A 144 18.34 15.37 11.82
C GLY A 144 18.66 14.07 12.53
N ILE A 145 18.51 14.08 13.85
CA ILE A 145 18.81 12.95 14.72
C ILE A 145 17.55 12.60 15.51
N LEU A 146 17.05 11.38 15.31
CA LEU A 146 16.07 10.77 16.17
C LEU A 146 16.79 10.12 17.35
N ASN A 147 16.53 10.63 18.56
CA ASN A 147 17.08 10.10 19.79
C ASN A 147 16.01 9.20 20.43
N ILE A 148 16.39 7.98 20.79
CA ILE A 148 15.53 7.01 21.46
C ILE A 148 16.21 6.57 22.74
N SER A 149 15.49 6.59 23.86
CA SER A 149 15.94 6.10 25.16
C SER A 149 14.99 5.05 25.70
N ALA A 150 15.50 3.84 25.96
CA ALA A 150 14.70 2.72 26.47
C ALA A 150 15.57 1.74 27.25
N ASN A 151 15.10 1.25 28.40
CA ASN A 151 15.79 0.25 29.24
C ASN A 151 17.24 0.65 29.63
N GLY A 152 17.51 1.96 29.78
CA GLY A 152 18.86 2.48 30.04
C GLY A 152 19.73 2.63 28.80
N ASP A 153 19.29 2.12 27.64
CA ASP A 153 19.97 2.28 26.36
C ASP A 153 19.59 3.56 25.65
N ILE A 154 20.57 4.14 24.95
CA ILE A 154 20.41 5.36 24.15
C ILE A 154 20.81 5.07 22.71
N TYR A 155 19.87 5.29 21.79
CA TYR A 155 20.04 5.09 20.36
C TYR A 155 19.88 6.40 19.60
N HIS A 156 20.77 6.65 18.65
CA HIS A 156 20.68 7.79 17.72
C HIS A 156 20.49 7.25 16.30
N LEU A 157 19.38 7.58 15.68
CA LEU A 157 19.07 7.27 14.28
C LEU A 157 19.20 8.57 13.48
N ILE A 158 19.99 8.55 12.42
CA ILE A 158 20.38 9.75 11.70
C ILE A 158 19.68 9.78 10.36
N PHE A 159 18.96 10.87 10.10
CA PHE A 159 18.17 11.04 8.90
C PHE A 159 18.73 12.15 8.01
N ARG A 160 18.75 11.91 6.70
CA ARG A 160 19.07 12.90 5.67
C ARG A 160 18.02 12.84 4.57
N ASN A 161 17.24 13.90 4.43
CA ASN A 161 16.13 14.04 3.48
C ASN A 161 15.16 12.84 3.56
N GLY A 162 14.85 12.40 4.79
CA GLY A 162 13.98 11.26 5.07
C GLY A 162 14.62 9.89 4.90
N ASN A 163 15.89 9.79 4.52
CA ASN A 163 16.58 8.51 4.48
C ASN A 163 17.30 8.27 5.81
N LEU A 164 17.10 7.11 6.43
CA LEU A 164 17.91 6.66 7.55
C LEU A 164 19.31 6.29 7.03
N VAL A 165 20.33 7.02 7.46
CA VAL A 165 21.69 6.93 6.89
C VAL A 165 22.71 6.33 7.86
N ASP A 166 22.45 6.41 9.17
CA ASP A 166 23.31 5.86 10.22
C ASP A 166 22.48 5.54 11.47
N VAL A 167 22.98 4.61 12.28
CA VAL A 167 22.40 4.22 13.58
C VAL A 167 23.50 4.00 14.60
N GLN A 168 23.31 4.50 15.82
CA GLN A 168 24.30 4.41 16.89
C GLN A 168 23.65 3.97 18.18
N TRP A 169 24.26 3.00 18.86
CA TRP A 169 23.94 2.65 20.23
C TRP A 169 25.02 3.22 21.14
N LYS A 170 24.68 4.31 21.86
CA LYS A 170 25.65 5.17 22.55
C LYS A 170 26.33 4.48 23.72
N ASN A 171 25.60 3.65 24.45
CA ASN A 171 26.05 2.92 25.62
C ASN A 171 26.21 1.41 25.35
N ARG A 172 26.49 1.03 24.09
CA ARG A 172 26.71 -0.36 23.69
C ARG A 172 27.78 -1.06 24.57
N PRO A 173 27.52 -2.28 25.06
CA PRO A 173 28.51 -3.09 25.80
C PRO A 173 29.84 -3.19 25.05
N VAL A 174 30.95 -3.25 25.77
CA VAL A 174 32.29 -3.09 25.17
C VAL A 174 32.61 -4.23 24.21
N GLU A 175 32.25 -5.45 24.59
CA GLU A 175 32.31 -6.69 23.83
C GLU A 175 31.55 -6.58 22.50
N ASP A 176 30.39 -5.92 22.48
CA ASP A 176 29.57 -5.80 21.28
C ASP A 176 30.02 -4.65 20.36
N ARG A 177 31.01 -3.84 20.74
CA ARG A 177 31.46 -2.70 19.92
C ARG A 177 32.21 -3.18 18.70
N LEU A 178 32.09 -2.44 17.59
CA LEU A 178 32.78 -2.73 16.32
C LEU A 178 34.28 -3.06 16.51
N GLY A 179 34.99 -2.32 17.35
CA GLY A 179 36.41 -2.58 17.59
C GLY A 179 36.68 -3.97 18.18
N SER A 180 35.86 -4.41 19.13
CA SER A 180 35.97 -5.71 19.79
C SER A 180 35.59 -6.82 18.81
N ILE A 181 34.50 -6.65 18.05
CA ILE A 181 34.10 -7.57 16.97
C ILE A 181 35.24 -7.76 15.94
N LEU A 182 35.95 -6.68 15.59
CA LEU A 182 37.07 -6.74 14.65
C LEU A 182 38.30 -7.47 15.23
N VAL A 183 38.55 -7.35 16.53
CA VAL A 183 39.61 -8.09 17.22
C VAL A 183 39.26 -9.58 17.32
N GLU A 184 38.05 -9.90 17.75
CA GLU A 184 37.57 -11.28 17.90
C GLU A 184 37.53 -12.03 16.57
N SER A 185 37.17 -11.34 15.48
CA SER A 185 37.20 -11.91 14.12
C SER A 185 38.60 -11.95 13.49
N GLY A 186 39.64 -11.55 14.21
CA GLY A 186 41.04 -11.57 13.75
C GLY A 186 41.34 -10.57 12.64
N ARG A 187 40.48 -9.56 12.43
CA ARG A 187 40.65 -8.55 11.37
C ARG A 187 41.61 -7.43 11.77
N ILE A 188 41.72 -7.15 13.07
CA ILE A 188 42.72 -6.24 13.65
C ILE A 188 43.25 -6.83 14.96
N THR A 189 44.40 -6.36 15.43
CA THR A 189 44.95 -6.71 16.75
C THR A 189 44.42 -5.77 17.85
N ALA A 190 44.49 -6.20 19.11
CA ALA A 190 44.11 -5.36 20.25
C ALA A 190 44.94 -4.06 20.33
N ASP A 191 46.23 -4.11 19.97
CA ASP A 191 47.09 -2.91 19.89
C ASP A 191 46.65 -1.96 18.75
N GLN A 192 46.28 -2.50 17.58
CA GLN A 192 45.71 -1.70 16.50
C GLN A 192 44.40 -1.02 16.91
N GLN A 193 43.50 -1.75 17.61
CA GLN A 193 42.28 -1.20 18.16
C GLN A 193 42.58 -0.06 19.16
N ALA A 194 43.50 -0.27 20.10
CA ALA A 194 43.87 0.73 21.10
C ALA A 194 44.44 2.02 20.45
N ARG A 195 45.29 1.89 19.44
CA ARG A 195 45.82 3.02 18.66
C ARG A 195 44.71 3.79 17.93
N ALA A 196 43.77 3.08 17.32
CA ALA A 196 42.64 3.69 16.62
C ALA A 196 41.70 4.42 17.59
N LEU A 197 41.37 3.81 18.73
CA LEU A 197 40.57 4.44 19.79
C LEU A 197 41.24 5.70 20.34
N LYS A 198 42.56 5.67 20.58
CA LYS A 198 43.31 6.85 21.02
C LYS A 198 43.23 8.01 20.03
N ARG A 199 43.23 7.72 18.71
CA ARG A 199 43.01 8.74 17.67
C ARG A 199 41.56 9.20 17.56
N GLN A 200 40.61 8.39 18.00
CA GLN A 200 39.19 8.74 17.96
C GLN A 200 38.84 9.79 19.01
N VAL A 201 39.49 9.75 20.18
CA VAL A 201 39.28 10.70 21.27
C VAL A 201 39.42 12.14 20.75
N GLY A 202 38.42 12.97 21.03
CA GLY A 202 38.39 14.38 20.61
C GLY A 202 38.07 14.61 19.13
N THR A 203 37.83 13.56 18.33
CA THR A 203 37.42 13.67 16.92
C THR A 203 35.92 13.39 16.75
N GLN A 204 35.32 13.95 15.69
CA GLN A 204 33.96 13.59 15.23
C GLN A 204 33.94 12.33 14.35
N LYS A 205 35.10 11.69 14.12
CA LYS A 205 35.26 10.57 13.19
C LYS A 205 34.80 9.24 13.81
N LYS A 206 34.31 8.36 12.96
CA LYS A 206 33.89 7.00 13.35
C LYS A 206 35.10 6.09 13.47
N LEU A 207 35.02 5.11 14.37
CA LEU A 207 36.11 4.15 14.56
C LEU A 207 36.47 3.42 13.25
N GLY A 208 35.46 2.97 12.49
CA GLY A 208 35.69 2.30 11.21
C GLY A 208 36.42 3.18 10.19
N SER A 209 36.14 4.49 10.13
CA SER A 209 36.79 5.38 9.17
C SER A 209 38.19 5.74 9.62
N ILE A 210 38.45 5.78 10.93
CA ILE A 210 39.80 5.91 11.47
C ILE A 210 40.63 4.67 11.11
N LEU A 211 40.09 3.45 11.30
CA LEU A 211 40.78 2.21 10.96
C LEU A 211 41.15 2.15 9.47
N LEU A 212 40.22 2.52 8.57
CA LEU A 212 40.45 2.60 7.13
C LEU A 212 41.52 3.65 6.79
N ASN A 213 41.41 4.87 7.33
CA ASN A 213 42.37 5.95 7.07
C ASN A 213 43.78 5.66 7.60
N MET A 214 43.88 4.82 8.64
CA MET A 214 45.15 4.36 9.18
C MET A 214 45.73 3.17 8.39
N ASN A 215 45.04 2.69 7.35
CA ASN A 215 45.36 1.45 6.63
C ASN A 215 45.51 0.24 7.57
N LEU A 216 44.73 0.21 8.67
CA LEU A 216 44.72 -0.91 9.61
C LEU A 216 43.77 -2.02 9.20
N ILE A 217 42.82 -1.72 8.32
CA ILE A 217 41.83 -2.65 7.77
C ILE A 217 41.46 -2.19 6.36
N SER A 218 41.12 -3.13 5.47
CA SER A 218 40.57 -2.82 4.15
C SER A 218 39.04 -2.65 4.16
N PRO A 219 38.45 -1.97 3.15
CA PRO A 219 37.00 -1.88 3.00
C PRO A 219 36.28 -3.23 2.97
N GLN A 220 36.87 -4.25 2.34
CA GLN A 220 36.30 -5.59 2.21
C GLN A 220 36.30 -6.34 3.55
N GLU A 221 37.34 -6.13 4.37
CA GLU A 221 37.47 -6.80 5.68
C GLU A 221 36.53 -6.22 6.72
N ILE A 222 36.28 -4.91 6.69
CA ILE A 222 35.40 -4.25 7.66
C ILE A 222 33.91 -4.43 7.33
N GLU A 223 33.57 -4.68 6.07
CA GLU A 223 32.19 -4.67 5.59
C GLU A 223 31.29 -5.67 6.34
N GLY A 224 31.70 -6.93 6.44
CA GLY A 224 30.92 -7.98 7.12
C GLY A 224 30.65 -7.65 8.59
N PRO A 225 31.70 -7.41 9.40
CA PRO A 225 31.55 -7.00 10.80
C PRO A 225 30.72 -5.72 10.99
N LEU A 226 30.90 -4.72 10.12
CA LEU A 226 30.13 -3.48 10.18
C LEU A 226 28.65 -3.71 9.87
N LYS A 227 28.34 -4.51 8.85
CA LYS A 227 26.97 -4.89 8.51
C LYS A 227 26.30 -5.59 9.69
N LEU A 228 26.97 -6.56 10.31
CA LEU A 228 26.45 -7.27 11.49
C LEU A 228 26.16 -6.27 12.62
N HIS A 229 27.14 -5.46 13.01
CA HIS A 229 27.02 -4.46 14.07
C HIS A 229 25.85 -3.50 13.86
N LEU A 230 25.66 -3.01 12.63
CA LEU A 230 24.53 -2.12 12.29
C LEU A 230 23.19 -2.86 12.30
N SER A 231 23.14 -4.07 11.74
CA SER A 231 21.91 -4.88 11.68
C SER A 231 21.39 -5.23 13.08
N GLU A 232 22.26 -5.62 14.01
CA GLU A 232 21.90 -5.88 15.40
C GLU A 232 21.39 -4.63 16.11
N THR A 233 22.02 -3.48 15.85
CA THR A 233 21.57 -2.20 16.41
C THR A 233 20.14 -1.89 15.96
N LEU A 234 19.86 -2.03 14.66
CA LEU A 234 18.52 -1.82 14.14
C LEU A 234 17.53 -2.84 14.70
N GLN A 235 17.88 -4.13 14.73
CA GLN A 235 17.00 -5.16 15.29
C GLN A 235 16.62 -4.84 16.74
N ARG A 236 17.58 -4.41 17.56
CA ARG A 236 17.31 -3.95 18.93
C ARG A 236 16.36 -2.76 18.94
N VAL A 237 16.67 -1.70 18.17
CA VAL A 237 15.82 -0.51 18.07
C VAL A 237 14.39 -0.90 17.68
N PHE A 238 14.19 -1.65 16.59
CA PHE A 238 12.86 -2.04 16.11
C PHE A 238 12.12 -3.03 17.02
N SER A 239 12.82 -3.67 17.98
CA SER A 239 12.20 -4.52 19.01
C SER A 239 11.67 -3.75 20.21
N LEU A 240 12.03 -2.47 20.38
CA LEU A 240 11.59 -1.63 21.50
C LEU A 240 10.08 -1.38 21.44
N LYS A 241 9.42 -1.54 22.58
CA LYS A 241 7.96 -1.34 22.75
C LYS A 241 7.59 -0.20 23.71
N SER A 242 8.57 0.32 24.45
CA SER A 242 8.41 1.35 25.47
C SER A 242 9.69 2.16 25.59
N GLY A 243 9.59 3.38 26.09
CA GLY A 243 10.68 4.34 26.17
C GLY A 243 10.28 5.68 25.60
N ALA A 244 11.21 6.63 25.60
CA ALA A 244 10.98 7.98 25.09
C ALA A 244 11.77 8.22 23.81
N PHE A 245 11.24 9.08 22.94
CA PHE A 245 11.97 9.57 21.78
C PHE A 245 11.84 11.09 21.66
N TYR A 246 12.81 11.71 20.98
CA TYR A 246 12.68 13.06 20.47
C TYR A 246 13.49 13.24 19.19
N PHE A 247 12.98 14.06 18.28
CA PHE A 247 13.66 14.38 17.03
C PHE A 247 14.30 15.76 17.12
N GLN A 248 15.60 15.82 16.86
CA GLN A 248 16.33 17.07 16.76
C GLN A 248 16.60 17.37 15.28
N ASP A 249 15.93 18.40 14.76
CA ASP A 249 16.24 18.95 13.44
C ASP A 249 17.71 19.41 13.43
N LYS A 250 18.50 18.88 12.50
CA LYS A 250 19.93 19.21 12.38
C LYS A 250 20.36 19.14 10.93
N ILE A 251 20.99 20.21 10.45
CA ILE A 251 21.72 20.17 9.18
C ILE A 251 22.96 19.31 9.43
N LEU A 252 22.96 18.09 8.92
CA LEU A 252 24.11 17.21 8.98
C LEU A 252 25.14 17.72 7.97
N PRO A 253 26.38 18.02 8.40
CA PRO A 253 27.45 18.42 7.48
C PRO A 253 27.56 17.45 6.29
N ASP A 254 27.95 17.95 5.12
CA ASP A 254 28.13 17.09 3.93
C ASP A 254 29.17 15.99 4.18
N ASP A 255 30.19 16.31 4.98
CA ASP A 255 31.25 15.40 5.42
C ASP A 255 30.87 14.52 6.62
N TYR A 256 29.60 14.51 7.05
CA TYR A 256 29.13 13.56 8.06
C TYR A 256 29.37 12.14 7.53
N GLN A 257 30.45 11.52 8.02
CA GLN A 257 30.96 10.28 7.47
C GLN A 257 29.99 9.15 7.78
N ILE A 258 29.16 8.85 6.79
CA ILE A 258 28.47 7.56 6.72
C ILE A 258 29.58 6.56 6.45
N LEU A 259 29.74 5.62 7.37
CA LEU A 259 30.58 4.45 7.12
C LEU A 259 29.91 3.66 6.00
N ASP A 260 30.17 3.97 4.74
CA ASP A 260 29.83 3.13 3.60
C ASP A 260 31.15 2.64 2.98
N PRO A 261 31.54 1.37 3.21
CA PRO A 261 32.77 0.79 2.66
C PRO A 261 32.86 0.85 1.14
N ARG A 262 31.76 1.18 0.44
CA ARG A 262 31.62 1.07 -1.01
C ARG A 262 31.12 2.32 -1.70
N GLN A 263 31.59 3.51 -1.32
CA GLN A 263 31.24 4.76 -2.07
C GLN A 263 31.72 4.80 -3.55
N GLY A 264 31.93 3.67 -4.23
CA GLY A 264 32.02 3.53 -5.67
C GLY A 264 31.81 2.08 -6.16
N GLY A 265 30.55 1.68 -6.41
CA GLY A 265 30.22 0.58 -7.33
C GLY A 265 29.81 -0.79 -6.74
N ASN A 266 28.67 -1.30 -7.23
CA ASN A 266 28.20 -2.70 -7.30
C ASN A 266 28.38 -3.64 -6.08
N GLY A 267 28.21 -3.13 -4.86
CA GLY A 267 28.03 -3.98 -3.68
C GLY A 267 27.02 -3.42 -2.68
N PHE A 268 26.46 -4.30 -1.83
CA PHE A 268 25.66 -4.00 -0.62
C PHE A 268 26.05 -2.65 0.01
N SER A 269 25.21 -1.66 -0.23
CA SER A 269 25.26 -0.37 0.45
C SER A 269 24.63 -0.55 1.82
N ILE A 270 25.26 0.00 2.86
CA ILE A 270 24.70 -0.01 4.22
C ILE A 270 23.31 0.60 4.25
N PHE A 271 23.03 1.58 3.39
CA PHE A 271 21.70 2.13 3.19
C PHE A 271 20.66 1.09 2.74
N ASN A 272 21.04 0.18 1.85
CA ASN A 272 20.14 -0.88 1.39
C ASN A 272 19.87 -1.89 2.50
N GLY A 273 20.89 -2.24 3.30
CA GLY A 273 20.73 -3.09 4.48
C GLY A 273 19.84 -2.48 5.57
N ILE A 274 20.05 -1.20 5.88
CA ILE A 274 19.21 -0.45 6.81
C ILE A 274 17.77 -0.40 6.31
N ARG A 275 17.58 -0.18 5.00
CA ARG A 275 16.27 -0.14 4.36
C ARG A 275 15.58 -1.50 4.39
N GLU A 276 16.27 -2.59 4.09
CA GLU A 276 15.72 -3.96 4.17
C GLU A 276 15.22 -4.27 5.58
N VAL A 277 16.04 -4.02 6.61
CA VAL A 277 15.65 -4.27 8.02
C VAL A 277 14.50 -3.36 8.46
N ALA A 278 14.47 -2.10 8.01
CA ALA A 278 13.38 -1.18 8.30
C ALA A 278 12.07 -1.52 7.54
N VAL A 279 12.17 -2.15 6.37
CA VAL A 279 11.03 -2.53 5.51
C VAL A 279 10.32 -3.78 6.02
N GLU A 280 10.99 -4.69 6.72
CA GLU A 280 10.38 -5.90 7.32
C GLU A 280 9.46 -5.62 8.54
N LYS A 281 9.17 -4.34 8.85
CA LYS A 281 8.22 -3.76 9.84
C LYS A 281 7.67 -4.72 10.92
N LYS A 282 8.15 -4.57 12.17
CA LYS A 282 7.61 -5.32 13.33
C LYS A 282 6.96 -4.48 14.45
N ASN A 283 7.08 -3.15 14.44
CA ASN A 283 6.43 -2.32 15.46
C ASN A 283 5.94 -0.97 14.90
N THR A 284 4.67 -0.93 14.50
CA THR A 284 3.98 0.25 13.94
C THR A 284 2.60 0.51 14.58
N PRO A 285 2.50 0.62 15.93
CA PRO A 285 1.22 0.77 16.63
C PRO A 285 0.43 1.99 16.16
N PHE A 286 1.09 3.12 15.90
CA PHE A 286 0.40 4.34 15.47
C PHE A 286 -0.21 4.17 14.07
N ILE A 287 0.57 3.69 13.10
CA ILE A 287 0.10 3.47 11.74
C ILE A 287 -1.03 2.44 11.72
N ASP A 288 -0.87 1.33 12.47
CA ASP A 288 -1.88 0.26 12.53
C ASP A 288 -3.19 0.73 13.16
N GLN A 289 -3.10 1.53 14.22
CA GLN A 289 -4.25 2.17 14.85
C GLN A 289 -4.94 3.13 13.87
N LYS A 290 -4.18 3.98 13.17
CA LYS A 290 -4.74 4.92 12.18
C LYS A 290 -5.42 4.18 11.03
N ILE A 291 -4.79 3.16 10.45
CA ILE A 291 -5.44 2.33 9.41
C ILE A 291 -6.76 1.77 9.93
N SER A 292 -6.75 1.11 11.09
CA SER A 292 -7.94 0.49 11.66
C SER A 292 -9.07 1.49 11.93
N MET A 293 -8.75 2.72 12.33
CA MET A 293 -9.71 3.80 12.60
C MET A 293 -10.44 4.31 11.35
N TYR A 294 -9.84 4.20 10.16
CA TYR A 294 -10.43 4.65 8.89
C TYR A 294 -11.07 3.54 8.06
N LEU A 295 -10.70 2.29 8.31
CA LEU A 295 -11.37 1.16 7.68
C LEU A 295 -12.81 1.05 8.18
N GLN A 296 -13.75 1.04 7.24
CA GLN A 296 -15.17 0.85 7.50
C GLN A 296 -15.56 -0.60 7.21
N ASN A 297 -16.53 -1.10 7.97
CA ASN A 297 -17.08 -2.44 7.74
C ASN A 297 -17.96 -2.45 6.49
N SER A 298 -18.19 -3.64 5.93
CA SER A 298 -19.22 -3.85 4.92
C SER A 298 -20.23 -4.89 5.44
N PRO A 299 -21.32 -5.18 4.70
CA PRO A 299 -22.22 -6.28 5.03
C PRO A 299 -21.57 -7.68 4.98
N VAL A 300 -20.35 -7.81 4.44
CA VAL A 300 -19.58 -9.06 4.37
C VAL A 300 -18.33 -8.92 5.24
N ASP A 301 -18.12 -9.85 6.17
CA ASP A 301 -17.06 -9.76 7.19
C ASP A 301 -15.64 -9.63 6.61
N ASN A 302 -15.37 -10.35 5.52
CA ASN A 302 -14.07 -10.36 4.85
C ASN A 302 -13.84 -9.17 3.90
N LEU A 303 -14.77 -8.21 3.81
CA LEU A 303 -14.62 -6.99 3.04
C LEU A 303 -14.55 -5.76 3.96
N LYS A 304 -13.43 -5.05 3.89
CA LYS A 304 -13.28 -3.70 4.45
C LYS A 304 -13.33 -2.65 3.35
N VAL A 305 -13.73 -1.45 3.73
CA VAL A 305 -13.86 -0.30 2.81
C VAL A 305 -13.05 0.88 3.33
N LEU A 306 -12.22 1.47 2.49
CA LEU A 306 -11.57 2.76 2.71
C LEU A 306 -12.20 3.78 1.75
N ASN A 307 -13.07 4.65 2.27
CA ASN A 307 -13.68 5.70 1.45
C ASN A 307 -12.64 6.76 1.03
N SER A 308 -13.02 7.71 0.18
CA SER A 308 -12.13 8.80 -0.26
C SER A 308 -11.70 9.71 0.89
N GLY A 309 -12.59 9.95 1.86
CA GLY A 309 -12.44 11.06 2.80
C GLY A 309 -12.83 12.41 2.16
N PRO A 310 -12.46 13.53 2.80
CA PRO A 310 -12.68 14.86 2.26
C PRO A 310 -11.96 15.03 0.92
N LEU A 311 -12.52 15.87 0.06
CA LEU A 311 -11.92 16.15 -1.24
C LEU A 311 -10.63 16.95 -1.04
N PRO A 312 -9.48 16.47 -1.52
CA PRO A 312 -8.25 17.24 -1.46
C PRO A 312 -8.29 18.40 -2.47
N SER A 313 -7.48 19.43 -2.23
CA SER A 313 -7.27 20.53 -3.18
C SER A 313 -6.67 20.04 -4.51
N ASN A 314 -5.78 19.05 -4.44
CA ASN A 314 -5.12 18.47 -5.62
C ASN A 314 -5.15 16.92 -5.59
N PRO A 315 -6.17 16.28 -6.18
CA PRO A 315 -6.29 14.82 -6.29
C PRO A 315 -5.08 14.14 -6.92
N MET A 316 -4.56 14.66 -8.03
CA MET A 316 -3.51 14.01 -8.81
C MET A 316 -2.21 13.90 -8.03
N GLU A 317 -1.83 14.96 -7.31
CA GLU A 317 -0.63 14.97 -6.48
C GLU A 317 -0.72 13.95 -5.34
N LEU A 318 -1.88 13.87 -4.68
CA LEU A 318 -2.11 12.89 -3.61
C LEU A 318 -2.02 11.46 -4.15
N LEU A 319 -2.67 11.16 -5.28
CA LEU A 319 -2.63 9.84 -5.93
C LEU A 319 -1.23 9.49 -6.47
N GLY A 320 -0.46 10.51 -6.87
CA GLY A 320 0.93 10.36 -7.31
C GLY A 320 1.95 10.29 -6.17
N SER A 321 1.56 10.61 -4.93
CA SER A 321 2.48 10.84 -3.83
C SER A 321 3.21 9.58 -3.32
N ARG A 322 4.39 9.79 -2.73
CA ARG A 322 5.12 8.75 -1.97
C ARG A 322 4.29 8.26 -0.75
N ARG A 323 3.47 9.13 -0.17
CA ARG A 323 2.57 8.82 0.96
C ARG A 323 1.60 7.70 0.62
N LEU A 324 0.95 7.80 -0.53
CA LEU A 324 0.02 6.77 -1.01
C LEU A 324 0.77 5.47 -1.33
N SER A 325 1.92 5.55 -1.99
CA SER A 325 2.73 4.36 -2.28
C SER A 325 3.11 3.58 -1.03
N GLU A 326 3.52 4.28 0.03
CA GLU A 326 3.86 3.66 1.31
C GLU A 326 2.64 3.05 2.00
N LEU A 327 1.50 3.75 1.99
CA LEU A 327 0.24 3.20 2.51
C LEU A 327 -0.18 1.93 1.74
N ILE A 328 -0.07 1.92 0.41
CA ILE A 328 -0.37 0.75 -0.43
C ILE A 328 0.48 -0.45 0.00
N ASN A 329 1.78 -0.26 0.21
CA ASN A 329 2.67 -1.33 0.65
C ASN A 329 2.23 -1.91 2.00
N ILE A 330 1.86 -1.06 2.95
CA ILE A 330 1.36 -1.51 4.26
C ILE A 330 0.03 -2.27 4.12
N LEU A 331 -0.86 -1.81 3.26
CA LEU A 331 -2.15 -2.47 3.02
C LEU A 331 -1.97 -3.83 2.31
N LYS A 332 -0.98 -3.96 1.41
CA LYS A 332 -0.65 -5.22 0.71
C LYS A 332 -0.15 -6.34 1.63
N GLU A 333 0.29 -6.01 2.84
CA GLU A 333 0.63 -6.99 3.88
C GLU A 333 -0.59 -7.38 4.72
N LYS A 334 -1.61 -6.53 4.77
CA LYS A 334 -2.82 -6.75 5.60
C LYS A 334 -3.97 -7.40 4.84
N PHE A 335 -4.01 -7.29 3.52
CA PHE A 335 -5.10 -7.78 2.67
C PHE A 335 -4.56 -8.66 1.54
N GLU A 336 -5.34 -9.67 1.16
CA GLU A 336 -4.99 -10.57 0.05
C GLU A 336 -5.25 -9.89 -1.30
N VAL A 337 -6.34 -9.12 -1.37
CA VAL A 337 -6.73 -8.37 -2.57
C VAL A 337 -7.18 -6.96 -2.20
N ILE A 338 -6.67 -5.97 -2.92
CA ILE A 338 -7.07 -4.57 -2.81
C ILE A 338 -7.65 -4.13 -4.15
N ILE A 339 -8.85 -3.54 -4.15
CA ILE A 339 -9.53 -3.03 -5.34
C ILE A 339 -9.66 -1.52 -5.23
N PHE A 340 -9.14 -0.80 -6.21
CA PHE A 340 -9.32 0.65 -6.34
C PHE A 340 -10.50 0.96 -7.26
N ASP A 341 -11.51 1.67 -6.76
CA ASP A 341 -12.45 2.41 -7.60
C ASP A 341 -11.80 3.74 -8.00
N SER A 342 -11.82 4.09 -9.28
CA SER A 342 -11.07 5.24 -9.82
C SER A 342 -11.89 6.02 -10.85
N PRO A 343 -11.61 7.32 -11.08
CA PRO A 343 -12.36 8.13 -12.04
C PRO A 343 -12.18 7.62 -13.49
N PRO A 344 -13.03 8.04 -14.45
CA PRO A 344 -12.93 7.61 -15.85
C PRO A 344 -11.71 8.19 -16.58
N LEU A 345 -11.05 7.35 -17.39
CA LEU A 345 -9.78 7.65 -18.08
C LEU A 345 -9.84 8.81 -19.08
N ASN A 346 -10.90 8.92 -19.88
CA ASN A 346 -10.96 9.97 -20.91
C ASN A 346 -11.35 11.34 -20.35
N SER A 347 -11.69 11.43 -19.05
CA SER A 347 -12.07 12.69 -18.41
C SER A 347 -10.93 13.30 -17.59
N VAL A 348 -10.13 12.46 -16.91
CA VAL A 348 -9.06 12.90 -16.02
C VAL A 348 -7.90 11.91 -16.01
N SER A 349 -6.69 12.41 -15.73
CA SER A 349 -5.46 11.61 -15.74
C SER A 349 -5.24 10.79 -14.45
N ASP A 350 -6.06 11.00 -13.42
CA ASP A 350 -5.94 10.36 -12.11
C ASP A 350 -5.84 8.81 -12.21
N ALA A 351 -6.70 8.19 -13.02
CA ALA A 351 -6.68 6.74 -13.21
C ALA A 351 -5.44 6.24 -13.97
N CYS A 352 -4.83 7.06 -14.83
CA CYS A 352 -3.57 6.72 -15.51
C CYS A 352 -2.38 6.71 -14.53
N ILE A 353 -2.39 7.58 -13.52
CA ILE A 353 -1.35 7.59 -12.47
C ILE A 353 -1.43 6.29 -11.66
N LEU A 354 -2.64 5.87 -11.30
CA LEU A 354 -2.87 4.63 -10.56
C LEU A 354 -2.59 3.38 -11.40
N SER A 355 -2.92 3.41 -12.70
CA SER A 355 -2.83 2.23 -13.57
C SER A 355 -1.41 1.68 -13.74
N SER A 356 -0.39 2.54 -13.59
CA SER A 356 1.03 2.13 -13.63
C SER A 356 1.54 1.50 -12.32
N ARG A 357 0.73 1.54 -11.24
CA ARG A 357 1.10 1.11 -9.88
C ARG A 357 0.34 -0.11 -9.39
N VAL A 358 -0.56 -0.66 -10.22
CA VAL A 358 -1.39 -1.81 -9.90
C VAL A 358 -0.92 -3.05 -10.64
N ASP A 359 -1.27 -4.23 -10.14
CA ASP A 359 -0.93 -5.50 -10.76
C ASP A 359 -1.81 -5.77 -12.00
N GLY A 360 -2.97 -5.11 -12.07
CA GLY A 360 -3.94 -5.29 -13.14
C GLY A 360 -5.01 -4.21 -13.21
N VAL A 361 -5.43 -3.87 -14.43
CA VAL A 361 -6.52 -2.92 -14.72
C VAL A 361 -7.71 -3.62 -15.36
N ILE A 362 -8.91 -3.33 -14.85
CA ILE A 362 -10.19 -3.78 -15.37
C ILE A 362 -10.91 -2.57 -15.97
N LEU A 363 -11.14 -2.60 -17.28
CA LEU A 363 -11.83 -1.53 -17.99
C LEU A 363 -13.33 -1.80 -18.08
N VAL A 364 -14.15 -0.94 -17.51
CA VAL A 364 -15.61 -1.02 -17.60
C VAL A 364 -16.10 -0.20 -18.78
N VAL A 365 -16.97 -0.80 -19.61
CA VAL A 365 -17.52 -0.17 -20.82
C VAL A 365 -19.04 -0.34 -20.86
N TRP A 366 -19.76 0.73 -21.14
CA TRP A 366 -21.22 0.67 -21.33
C TRP A 366 -21.57 0.21 -22.74
N VAL A 367 -22.19 -0.97 -22.83
CA VAL A 367 -22.70 -1.56 -24.08
C VAL A 367 -23.77 -0.67 -24.75
N GLY A 368 -23.57 -0.36 -26.04
CA GLY A 368 -24.53 0.41 -26.83
C GLY A 368 -24.52 1.93 -26.57
N ARG A 369 -23.73 2.41 -25.60
CA ARG A 369 -23.53 3.85 -25.36
C ARG A 369 -22.12 4.31 -25.73
N THR A 370 -21.11 3.56 -25.35
CA THR A 370 -19.71 3.95 -25.56
C THR A 370 -19.23 3.50 -26.93
N ASN A 371 -18.82 4.46 -27.77
CA ASN A 371 -18.36 4.18 -29.11
C ASN A 371 -16.94 3.55 -29.10
N ARG A 372 -16.60 2.83 -30.19
CA ARG A 372 -15.31 2.14 -30.31
C ARG A 372 -14.12 3.09 -30.21
N ARG A 373 -14.25 4.34 -30.67
CA ARG A 373 -13.19 5.35 -30.59
C ARG A 373 -12.87 5.71 -29.13
N GLY A 374 -13.88 5.87 -28.28
CA GLY A 374 -13.71 6.17 -26.85
C GLY A 374 -13.02 5.04 -26.10
N VAL A 375 -13.38 3.78 -26.40
CA VAL A 375 -12.71 2.60 -25.83
C VAL A 375 -11.26 2.49 -26.29
N LYS A 376 -10.99 2.69 -27.59
CA LYS A 376 -9.61 2.70 -28.13
C LYS A 376 -8.75 3.78 -27.49
N LYS A 377 -9.32 4.98 -27.26
CA LYS A 377 -8.62 6.07 -26.58
C LYS A 377 -8.29 5.72 -25.13
N ALA A 378 -9.25 5.16 -24.39
CA ALA A 378 -9.01 4.69 -23.01
C ALA A 378 -7.93 3.61 -22.96
N LYS A 379 -7.95 2.64 -23.88
CA LYS A 379 -6.90 1.64 -24.03
C LYS A 379 -5.53 2.28 -24.29
N GLN A 380 -5.45 3.24 -25.21
CA GLN A 380 -4.20 3.94 -25.51
C GLN A 380 -3.64 4.67 -24.28
N HIS A 381 -4.50 5.30 -23.48
CA HIS A 381 -4.06 5.93 -22.23
C HIS A 381 -3.45 4.94 -21.24
N LEU A 382 -4.04 3.75 -21.11
CA LEU A 382 -3.51 2.68 -20.26
C LEU A 382 -2.20 2.11 -20.80
N GLU A 383 -2.11 1.87 -22.11
CA GLU A 383 -0.89 1.38 -22.78
C GLU A 383 0.27 2.38 -22.63
N ASN A 384 0.00 3.67 -22.86
CA ASN A 384 0.99 4.73 -22.67
C ASN A 384 1.46 4.87 -21.22
N ALA A 385 0.60 4.54 -20.25
CA ALA A 385 0.96 4.51 -18.83
C ALA A 385 1.69 3.22 -18.41
N GLY A 386 1.90 2.26 -19.33
CA GLY A 386 2.54 0.97 -19.03
C GLY A 386 1.65 0.04 -18.20
N ALA A 387 0.33 0.22 -18.22
CA ALA A 387 -0.58 -0.55 -17.39
C ALA A 387 -0.86 -1.95 -17.96
N LYS A 388 -0.95 -2.96 -17.07
CA LYS A 388 -1.36 -4.32 -17.43
C LYS A 388 -2.89 -4.42 -17.47
N ILE A 389 -3.48 -4.40 -18.67
CA ILE A 389 -4.93 -4.56 -18.84
C ILE A 389 -5.31 -6.04 -18.67
N CYS A 390 -6.04 -6.39 -17.62
CA CYS A 390 -6.50 -7.75 -17.37
C CYS A 390 -7.68 -8.14 -18.26
N GLY A 391 -8.54 -7.17 -18.58
CA GLY A 391 -9.72 -7.41 -19.40
C GLY A 391 -10.71 -6.26 -19.39
N VAL A 392 -11.86 -6.51 -20.01
CA VAL A 392 -12.95 -5.55 -20.17
C VAL A 392 -14.23 -6.14 -19.58
N ILE A 393 -14.96 -5.36 -18.78
CA ILE A 393 -16.31 -5.68 -18.31
C ILE A 393 -17.30 -4.88 -19.14
N LEU A 394 -18.13 -5.59 -19.91
CA LEU A 394 -19.23 -5.04 -20.67
C LEU A 394 -20.46 -4.86 -19.76
N ASN A 395 -20.74 -3.63 -19.37
CA ASN A 395 -21.80 -3.31 -18.42
C ASN A 395 -23.10 -2.85 -19.12
N ARG A 396 -24.23 -3.02 -18.42
CA ARG A 396 -25.60 -2.67 -18.87
C ARG A 396 -26.01 -3.38 -20.17
N LEU A 397 -25.62 -4.64 -20.31
CA LEU A 397 -26.03 -5.50 -21.42
C LEU A 397 -27.54 -5.80 -21.33
N ASP A 398 -28.28 -5.54 -22.41
CA ASP A 398 -29.69 -5.95 -22.52
C ASP A 398 -29.79 -7.36 -23.11
N LEU A 399 -29.87 -8.36 -22.23
CA LEU A 399 -29.93 -9.78 -22.61
C LEU A 399 -31.18 -10.12 -23.44
N ARG A 400 -32.25 -9.32 -23.35
CA ARG A 400 -33.51 -9.55 -24.09
C ARG A 400 -33.37 -9.25 -25.59
N LYS A 401 -32.39 -8.41 -25.97
CA LYS A 401 -32.14 -8.03 -27.36
C LYS A 401 -31.10 -8.93 -28.06
N GLY A 402 -30.48 -9.86 -27.33
CA GLY A 402 -29.34 -10.67 -27.79
C GLY A 402 -29.58 -12.17 -27.69
N GLY A 403 -30.62 -12.69 -28.37
CA GLY A 403 -30.95 -14.13 -28.38
C GLY A 403 -29.79 -15.06 -28.80
N TYR A 404 -28.78 -14.53 -29.50
CA TYR A 404 -27.60 -15.29 -29.93
C TYR A 404 -26.54 -15.47 -28.83
N TYR A 405 -26.43 -14.51 -27.88
CA TYR A 405 -25.37 -14.54 -26.85
C TYR A 405 -25.75 -15.44 -25.67
N TYR A 406 -27.04 -15.50 -25.34
CA TYR A 406 -27.56 -16.41 -24.32
C TYR A 406 -27.31 -17.87 -24.70
N ASN A 407 -27.51 -18.22 -25.98
CA ASN A 407 -27.32 -19.58 -26.49
C ASN A 407 -25.84 -20.03 -26.45
N TYR A 408 -24.90 -19.11 -26.72
CA TYR A 408 -23.46 -19.39 -26.60
C TYR A 408 -23.03 -19.60 -25.14
N TYR A 409 -23.52 -18.76 -24.22
CA TYR A 409 -23.23 -18.89 -22.79
C TYR A 409 -23.81 -20.19 -22.21
N TYR A 410 -25.05 -20.54 -22.57
CA TYR A 410 -25.69 -21.81 -22.17
C TYR A 410 -24.93 -23.03 -22.73
N ARG A 411 -24.51 -22.99 -24.01
CA ARG A 411 -23.71 -24.07 -24.62
C ARG A 411 -22.34 -24.26 -23.96
N TYR A 412 -21.67 -23.18 -23.59
CA TYR A 412 -20.36 -23.23 -22.94
C TYR A 412 -20.46 -23.78 -21.51
N TYR A 413 -21.52 -23.41 -20.77
CA TYR A 413 -21.77 -23.91 -19.42
C TYR A 413 -22.11 -25.41 -19.42
N TYR A 414 -22.91 -25.90 -20.38
CA TYR A 414 -23.27 -27.32 -20.44
C TYR A 414 -22.15 -28.22 -20.99
N SER A 415 -21.23 -27.70 -21.81
CA SER A 415 -20.14 -28.50 -22.36
C SER A 415 -19.05 -28.86 -21.33
N HIS A 416 -18.93 -28.10 -20.23
CA HIS A 416 -17.94 -28.33 -19.18
C HIS A 416 -18.45 -29.16 -18.00
N TYR A 417 -19.77 -29.39 -17.89
CA TYR A 417 -20.39 -30.11 -16.77
C TYR A 417 -21.08 -31.43 -17.14
N GLN A 418 -21.13 -31.81 -18.43
CA GLN A 418 -21.58 -33.14 -18.83
C GLN A 418 -20.39 -33.98 -19.30
N GLN A 419 -19.90 -34.86 -18.40
CA GLN A 419 -19.12 -36.02 -18.85
C GLN A 419 -20.02 -36.92 -19.71
N PRO A 420 -19.50 -37.52 -20.80
CA PRO A 420 -20.23 -38.56 -21.51
C PRO A 420 -20.42 -39.74 -20.54
N LYS A 421 -21.67 -40.07 -20.22
CA LYS A 421 -21.98 -41.34 -19.58
C LYS A 421 -21.52 -42.45 -20.52
N ASN A 422 -20.40 -43.08 -20.20
CA ASN A 422 -20.06 -44.40 -20.74
C ASN A 422 -21.19 -45.35 -20.33
N GLY A 423 -22.07 -45.64 -21.28
CA GLY A 423 -23.07 -46.68 -21.14
C GLY A 423 -22.39 -48.04 -21.20
N SER A 424 -22.10 -48.61 -20.04
CA SER A 424 -21.99 -50.06 -19.87
C SER A 424 -23.33 -50.68 -20.26
N ARG A 425 -23.38 -51.30 -21.44
CA ARG A 425 -24.41 -52.28 -21.82
C ARG A 425 -23.88 -53.65 -21.42
N ASP A 426 -24.49 -54.23 -20.40
CA ASP A 426 -24.53 -55.68 -20.22
C ASP A 426 -25.92 -56.07 -19.69
N GLY A 427 -26.47 -57.12 -20.28
CA GLY A 427 -27.48 -57.98 -19.65
C GLY A 427 -28.93 -57.78 -20.06
N LYS A 428 -29.31 -58.32 -21.23
CA LYS A 428 -30.37 -59.34 -21.35
C LYS A 428 -30.33 -60.03 -22.71
#